data_AF-A0A2N2D2M6-F1
#
_entry.id   AF-A0A2N2D2M6-F1
#
_cell.length_a   1.000
_cell.length_b   1.000
_cell.length_c   1.000
_cell.angle_alpha   90.00
_cell.angle_beta   90.00
_cell.angle_gamma   90.00
#
_symmetry.space_group_name_H-M   'P 1'
#
loop_
_entity.id
_entity.type
_entity.pdbx_description
1 polymer ?
#
loop_
_entity_poly.entity_id
_entity_poly.type
_entity_poly.pdbx_seq_one_letter_code
_entity_poly.pdbx_strand_id
1 'polypeptide(L)'
;MNAYLLGALFFVIAIVGFVLQNDTQVTVQFITWISSPISLAVVVLISASVGALITFLLDSYRAFKTGQKLRNLINQNRKYEKEIQALTGSKPSPKSKEEV
;
A
#
# COMPACT_ATOMS: atom_id res chain seq x y z
N MET A 1 11.69 3.57 -4.33
CA MET A 1 11.17 2.75 -3.21
C MET A 1 11.70 3.22 -1.86
N ASN A 2 13.01 3.44 -1.71
CA ASN A 2 13.65 3.69 -0.40
C ASN A 2 13.31 5.06 0.22
N ALA A 3 13.10 6.10 -0.59
CA ALA A 3 12.79 7.45 -0.08
C ALA A 3 11.48 7.50 0.73
N TYR A 4 10.46 6.72 0.34
CA TYR A 4 9.19 6.65 1.08
C TYR A 4 9.36 5.98 2.45
N LEU A 5 10.20 4.94 2.54
CA LEU A 5 10.49 4.28 3.82
C LEU A 5 11.29 5.17 4.76
N LEU A 6 12.25 5.93 4.22
CA LEU A 6 12.98 6.95 4.99
C LEU A 6 12.03 8.03 5.52
N GLY A 7 11.11 8.51 4.68
CA GLY A 7 10.08 9.47 5.08
C GLY A 7 9.15 8.92 6.15
N ALA A 8 8.69 7.68 6.02
CA ALA A 8 7.85 7.01 7.01
C ALA A 8 8.58 6.82 8.35
N LEU A 9 9.85 6.44 8.32
CA LEU A 9 10.67 6.33 9.54
C LEU A 9 10.81 7.67 10.25
N PHE A 10 11.15 8.72 9.49
CA PHE A 10 11.24 10.08 10.03
C PHE A 10 9.91 10.53 10.65
N PHE A 11 8.79 10.25 9.98
CA PHE A 11 7.46 10.55 10.47
C PHE A 11 7.13 9.84 11.78
N VAL A 12 7.47 8.55 11.91
CA VAL A 12 7.29 7.80 13.16
C VAL A 12 8.13 8.40 14.29
N ILE A 13 9.40 8.72 14.03
CA ILE A 13 10.27 9.37 15.02
C ILE A 13 9.69 10.71 15.47
N ALA A 14 9.18 11.51 14.53
CA ALA A 14 8.55 12.78 14.84
C ALA A 14 7.29 12.62 15.70
N ILE A 15 6.43 11.63 15.41
CA ILE A 15 5.27 11.31 16.25
C ILE A 15 5.70 10.92 17.66
N VAL A 16 6.68 10.02 17.79
CA VAL A 16 7.16 9.57 19.10
C VAL A 16 7.72 10.74 19.90
N GLY A 17 8.57 11.58 19.27
CA GLY A 17 9.08 12.79 19.90
C GLY A 17 7.98 13.76 20.33
N PHE A 18 6.99 14.00 19.47
CA PHE A 18 5.84 14.85 19.75
C PHE A 18 5.04 14.34 20.97
N VAL A 19 4.73 13.06 20.99
CA VAL A 19 3.92 12.44 22.06
C VAL A 19 4.65 12.44 23.39
N LEU A 20 5.95 12.11 23.41
CA LEU A 20 6.74 12.09 24.65
C LEU A 20 7.00 13.49 25.21
N GLN A 21 7.14 14.50 24.36
CA GLN A 21 7.33 15.88 24.80
C GLN A 21 6.02 16.55 25.24
N ASN A 22 4.88 16.08 24.75
CA ASN A 22 3.56 16.67 25.02
C ASN A 22 2.69 15.66 25.76
N ASP A 23 2.96 15.44 27.04
CA ASP A 23 2.10 14.66 27.94
C ASP A 23 0.89 15.49 28.43
N THR A 24 0.18 16.09 27.48
CA THR A 24 -1.02 16.86 27.75
C THR A 24 -2.25 15.97 27.64
N GLN A 25 -3.18 16.14 28.57
CA GLN A 25 -4.51 15.57 28.45
C GLN A 25 -5.36 16.48 27.58
N VAL A 26 -6.09 15.89 26.64
CA VAL A 26 -6.97 16.59 25.72
C VAL A 26 -8.38 16.03 25.81
N THR A 27 -9.34 16.93 25.68
CA THR A 27 -10.76 16.59 25.54
C THR A 27 -11.12 16.68 24.06
N VAL A 28 -11.57 15.58 23.47
CA VAL A 28 -11.98 15.55 22.07
C VAL A 28 -13.49 15.79 22.00
N GLN A 29 -13.89 16.88 21.33
CA GLN A 29 -15.29 17.16 21.04
C GLN A 29 -15.57 16.89 19.56
N PHE A 30 -16.59 16.07 19.29
CA PHE A 30 -17.01 15.72 17.94
C PHE A 30 -18.54 15.79 17.80
N ILE A 31 -19.03 16.78 17.05
CA ILE A 31 -20.46 17.06 16.82
C ILE A 31 -21.22 17.24 18.15
N THR A 32 -21.77 16.16 18.73
CA THR A 32 -22.48 16.16 20.02
C THR A 32 -21.79 15.31 21.10
N TRP A 33 -20.72 14.61 20.74
CA TRP A 33 -19.97 13.76 21.66
C TRP A 33 -18.75 14.47 22.22
N ILE A 34 -18.49 14.30 23.51
CA ILE A 34 -17.32 14.83 24.22
C ILE A 34 -16.67 13.64 24.92
N SER A 35 -15.38 13.43 24.66
CA SER A 35 -14.60 12.40 25.35
C SER A 35 -14.28 12.83 26.78
N SER A 36 -13.99 11.88 27.66
CA SER A 36 -13.24 12.21 28.88
C SER A 36 -11.82 12.70 28.50
N PRO A 37 -11.11 13.41 29.40
CA PRO A 37 -9.72 13.77 29.18
C PRO A 37 -8.89 12.51 28.90
N ILE A 38 -8.30 12.45 27.71
CA ILE A 38 -7.44 11.35 27.27
C ILE A 38 -6.07 11.90 26.90
N SER A 39 -5.04 11.09 27.01
CA SER A 39 -3.70 11.52 26.61
C SER A 39 -3.67 11.83 25.11
N LEU A 40 -3.05 12.96 24.74
CA LEU A 40 -2.81 13.34 23.36
C LEU A 40 -2.11 12.22 22.57
N ALA A 41 -1.24 11.44 23.25
CA ALA A 41 -0.61 10.24 22.74
C ALA A 41 -1.60 9.29 22.05
N VAL A 42 -2.68 8.97 22.76
CA VAL A 42 -3.68 8.00 22.34
C VAL A 42 -4.43 8.52 21.12
N VAL A 43 -4.78 9.81 21.14
CA VAL A 43 -5.49 10.46 20.02
C VAL A 43 -4.63 10.42 18.75
N VAL A 44 -3.36 10.79 18.85
CA VAL A 44 -2.42 10.78 17.72
C VAL A 44 -2.22 9.37 17.18
N LEU A 45 -2.01 8.38 18.05
CA LEU A 45 -1.81 6.99 17.64
C LEU A 45 -3.03 6.40 16.93
N ILE A 46 -4.24 6.63 17.46
CA ILE A 46 -5.48 6.16 16.83
C ILE A 46 -5.65 6.85 15.48
N SER A 47 -5.48 8.18 15.41
CA SER A 47 -5.62 8.93 14.16
C SER A 47 -4.64 8.46 13.08
N ALA A 48 -3.35 8.32 13.43
CA ALA A 48 -2.33 7.83 12.52
C ALA A 48 -2.61 6.40 12.05
N SER A 49 -3.04 5.52 12.96
CA SER A 49 -3.39 4.13 12.64
C SER A 49 -4.58 4.05 11.68
N VAL A 50 -5.63 4.84 11.92
CA VAL A 50 -6.80 4.90 11.04
C VAL A 50 -6.42 5.46 9.67
N GLY A 51 -5.62 6.53 9.61
CA GLY A 51 -5.14 7.08 8.34
C GLY A 51 -4.30 6.09 7.53
N ALA A 52 -3.40 5.36 8.20
CA ALA A 52 -2.60 4.31 7.58
C ALA A 52 -3.49 3.15 7.09
N LEU A 53 -4.49 2.74 7.87
CA LEU A 53 -5.44 1.68 7.50
C LEU A 53 -6.24 2.07 6.25
N ILE A 54 -6.77 3.30 6.19
CA ILE A 54 -7.50 3.80 5.01
C ILE A 54 -6.60 3.78 3.77
N THR A 55 -5.37 4.29 3.89
CA THR A 55 -4.41 4.32 2.79
C THR A 55 -4.09 2.90 2.30
N PHE A 56 -3.83 1.98 3.22
CA PHE A 56 -3.59 0.58 2.93
C PHE A 56 -4.77 -0.08 2.18
N LEU A 57 -6.01 0.19 2.60
CA LEU A 57 -7.20 -0.35 1.94
C LEU A 57 -7.35 0.18 0.51
N LEU A 58 -7.12 1.48 0.30
CA LEU A 58 -7.17 2.09 -1.03
C LEU A 58 -6.10 1.52 -1.97
N ASP A 59 -4.89 1.32 -1.49
CA ASP A 59 -3.81 0.73 -2.27
C ASP A 59 -4.06 -0.75 -2.57
N SER A 60 -4.58 -1.51 -1.61
CA SER A 60 -4.95 -2.91 -1.80
C SER A 60 -6.01 -3.08 -2.90
N TYR A 61 -7.03 -2.22 -2.91
CA TYR A 61 -8.06 -2.22 -3.97
C TYR A 61 -7.45 -1.95 -5.36
N ARG A 62 -6.54 -0.98 -5.46
CA ARG A 62 -5.83 -0.68 -6.72
C ARG A 62 -4.94 -1.83 -7.16
N ALA A 63 -4.20 -2.42 -6.24
CA ALA A 63 -3.32 -3.57 -6.48
C ALA A 63 -4.11 -4.78 -7.00
N PHE A 64 -5.32 -5.03 -6.46
CA PHE A 64 -6.19 -6.10 -6.93
C PHE A 64 -6.57 -5.96 -8.41
N LYS A 65 -6.99 -4.76 -8.83
CA LYS A 65 -7.33 -4.47 -10.24
C LYS A 65 -6.11 -4.64 -11.15
N THR A 66 -4.93 -4.20 -10.71
CA THR A 66 -3.68 -4.39 -11.43
C THR A 66 -3.33 -5.88 -11.57
N GLY A 67 -3.48 -6.66 -10.49
CA GLY A 67 -3.28 -8.11 -10.53
C GLY A 67 -4.22 -8.82 -11.49
N GLN A 68 -5.50 -8.41 -11.53
CA GLN A 68 -6.46 -8.97 -12.49
C GLN A 68 -6.06 -8.67 -13.94
N LYS A 69 -5.66 -7.42 -14.24
CA LYS A 69 -5.14 -7.04 -15.57
C LYS A 69 -3.90 -7.84 -15.94
N LEU A 70 -2.95 -7.98 -15.01
CA LEU A 70 -1.71 -8.73 -15.23
C LEU A 70 -2.01 -10.18 -15.60
N ARG A 71 -2.93 -10.85 -14.88
CA ARG A 71 -3.36 -12.22 -15.21
C ARG A 71 -3.99 -12.31 -16.60
N ASN A 72 -4.81 -11.33 -16.99
CA ASN A 72 -5.41 -11.30 -18.31
C ASN A 72 -4.35 -11.12 -19.41
N LEU A 73 -3.41 -10.18 -19.23
CA LEU A 73 -2.31 -9.96 -20.17
C LEU A 73 -1.43 -11.21 -20.32
N ILE A 74 -1.09 -11.89 -19.22
CA ILE A 74 -0.32 -13.15 -19.26
C ILE A 74 -1.06 -14.22 -20.05
N ASN A 75 -2.38 -14.36 -19.83
CA ASN A 75 -3.19 -15.34 -20.57
C ASN A 75 -3.29 -15.02 -22.06
N GLN A 76 -3.47 -13.74 -22.41
CA GLN A 76 -3.47 -13.29 -23.81
C GLN A 76 -2.13 -13.52 -24.48
N ASN A 77 -1.03 -13.20 -23.80
CA ASN A 77 0.32 -13.42 -24.32
C ASN A 77 0.57 -14.90 -24.61
N ARG A 78 0.25 -15.80 -23.65
CA ARG A 78 0.33 -17.25 -23.87
C ARG A 78 -0.54 -17.75 -25.02
N LYS A 79 -1.69 -17.13 -25.26
CA LYS A 79 -2.56 -17.48 -26.39
C LYS A 79 -1.90 -17.09 -27.71
N TYR A 80 -1.39 -15.88 -27.82
CA TYR A 80 -0.69 -15.40 -29.01
C TYR A 80 0.59 -16.20 -29.29
N GLU A 81 1.36 -16.57 -28.26
CA GLU A 81 2.53 -17.45 -28.43
C GLU A 81 2.16 -18.80 -29.04
N LYS A 82 1.03 -19.40 -28.63
CA LYS A 82 0.53 -20.66 -29.19
C LYS A 82 0.06 -20.51 -30.63
N GLU A 83 -0.62 -19.40 -30.95
CA GLU A 83 -1.06 -19.10 -32.32
C GLU A 83 0.14 -18.88 -33.26
N ILE A 84 1.17 -18.16 -32.82
CA ILE A 84 2.41 -17.98 -33.56
C ILE A 84 3.09 -19.34 -33.81
N GLN A 85 3.16 -20.22 -32.81
CA GLN A 85 3.72 -21.56 -32.95
C GLN A 85 2.95 -22.41 -33.97
N ALA A 86 1.62 -22.35 -33.95
CA ALA A 86 0.76 -23.08 -34.88
C ALA A 86 0.91 -22.58 -36.33
N LEU A 87 1.05 -21.27 -36.53
CA LEU A 87 1.15 -20.66 -37.85
C LEU A 87 2.56 -20.72 -38.46
N THR A 88 3.61 -20.64 -37.65
CA THR A 88 5.00 -20.57 -38.14
C THR A 88 5.74 -21.90 -38.12
N GLY A 89 5.16 -22.96 -37.54
CA GLY A 89 5.77 -24.30 -37.46
C GLY A 89 7.15 -24.35 -36.78
N SER A 90 7.58 -23.26 -36.13
CA SER A 90 8.94 -23.07 -35.64
C SER A 90 8.99 -23.14 -34.10
N LYS A 91 9.91 -23.96 -33.57
CA LYS A 91 10.19 -24.10 -32.12
C LYS A 91 10.78 -22.79 -31.56
N PRO A 92 10.58 -22.49 -30.27
CA PRO A 92 10.81 -21.17 -29.70
C PRO A 92 12.27 -20.71 -29.78
N SER A 93 12.46 -19.45 -30.18
CA SER A 93 13.71 -18.71 -30.02
C SER A 93 14.03 -18.54 -28.52
N PRO A 94 15.29 -18.77 -28.08
CA PRO A 94 15.68 -18.90 -26.67
C PRO A 94 15.57 -17.62 -25.82
N LYS A 95 15.16 -16.47 -26.40
CA LYS A 95 15.12 -15.19 -25.67
C LYS A 95 14.08 -15.10 -24.54
N SER A 96 13.17 -16.06 -24.37
CA SER A 96 12.13 -16.00 -23.34
C SER A 96 12.51 -16.60 -21.98
N LYS A 97 13.71 -17.19 -21.84
CA LYS A 97 14.14 -17.84 -20.58
C LYS A 97 15.10 -17.01 -19.72
N GLU A 98 15.61 -15.88 -20.22
CA GLU A 98 16.69 -15.12 -19.56
C GLU A 98 16.21 -13.96 -18.68
N GLU A 99 14.91 -13.64 -18.65
CA GLU A 99 14.37 -12.52 -17.86
C GLU A 99 13.48 -12.94 -16.67
N VAL A 100 13.68 -14.16 -16.12
CA VAL A 100 13.05 -14.59 -14.85
C VAL A 100 14.05 -14.55 -13.71
#